data_AF-A0AA85ITY6-F1
#
_entry.id   AF-A0AA85ITY6-F1
#
_cell.length_a   1.000
_cell.length_b   1.000
_cell.length_c   1.000
_cell.angle_alpha   90.00
_cell.angle_beta   90.00
_cell.angle_gamma   90.00
#
_symmetry.space_group_name_H-M   'P 1'
#
loop_
_entity.id
_entity.type
_entity.pdbx_description
1 polymer ?
#
loop_
_entity_poly.entity_id
_entity_poly.type
_entity_poly.pdbx_seq_one_letter_code
_entity_poly.pdbx_strand_id
1 'polypeptide(L)'
;MFHFLDVHLTRNADNSLKRSIYKKPTWNGQFINFQSFVPLSRKRNLVYTLSSRIRKICSEEVAEELRNLRKTLIENGFPLRFIDKNLKSKKISEKVHSIPKKILLLNLEFKGDIEAEILRKRVSKSLRKPYFAASLRLTFSCKKLFSQNAKDKLLHWATSTCMYQLTCSCGAEYVGHTMRRLEKRACEHYPV
;
A
#
# COMPACT_ATOMS: atom_id res chain seq x y z
N MET A 1 26.65 1.13 -12.58
CA MET A 1 25.63 0.45 -11.75
C MET A 1 24.68 1.51 -11.23
N PHE A 2 23.37 1.34 -11.37
CA PHE A 2 22.39 2.37 -11.01
C PHE A 2 21.12 1.75 -10.40
N HIS A 3 20.47 2.49 -9.50
CA HIS A 3 19.22 2.08 -8.85
C HIS A 3 18.16 3.15 -9.07
N PHE A 4 16.97 2.73 -9.48
CA PHE A 4 15.82 3.62 -9.60
C PHE A 4 14.58 2.95 -9.04
N LEU A 5 13.99 3.57 -8.01
CA LEU A 5 12.87 3.02 -7.26
C LEU A 5 13.14 1.59 -6.78
N ASP A 6 12.53 0.64 -7.47
CA ASP A 6 12.43 -0.77 -7.18
C ASP A 6 13.29 -1.63 -8.13
N VAL A 7 14.02 -0.97 -9.03
CA VAL A 7 14.77 -1.57 -10.13
C VAL A 7 16.27 -1.36 -9.92
N HIS A 8 17.01 -2.46 -10.02
CA HIS A 8 18.45 -2.46 -10.10
C HIS A 8 18.88 -2.63 -11.56
N LEU A 9 19.75 -1.73 -12.03
CA LEU A 9 20.23 -1.70 -13.42
C LEU A 9 21.74 -1.93 -13.48
N THR A 10 22.13 -2.96 -14.22
CA THR A 10 23.52 -3.25 -14.58
C THR A 10 23.66 -3.30 -16.10
N ARG A 11 24.83 -2.90 -16.60
CA ARG A 11 25.15 -2.98 -18.03
C ARG A 11 25.94 -4.26 -18.24
N ASN A 12 25.46 -5.09 -19.15
CA ASN A 12 26.14 -6.31 -19.57
C ASN A 12 27.32 -5.97 -20.51
N ALA A 13 28.20 -6.94 -20.76
CA ALA A 13 29.38 -6.78 -21.62
C ALA A 13 29.00 -6.48 -23.09
N ASP A 14 27.83 -6.93 -23.53
CA ASP A 14 27.24 -6.68 -24.85
C ASP A 14 26.53 -5.31 -24.95
N ASN A 15 26.74 -4.43 -23.97
CA ASN A 15 26.06 -3.14 -23.81
C ASN A 15 24.55 -3.20 -23.53
N SER A 16 23.95 -4.38 -23.37
CA SER A 16 22.54 -4.52 -22.98
C SER A 16 22.31 -4.18 -21.50
N LEU A 17 21.06 -3.87 -21.15
CA LEU A 17 20.66 -3.56 -19.77
C LEU A 17 20.08 -4.79 -19.09
N LYS A 18 20.74 -5.25 -18.04
CA LYS A 18 20.21 -6.24 -17.11
C LYS A 18 19.44 -5.54 -16.00
N ARG A 19 18.24 -6.06 -15.73
CA ARG A 19 17.31 -5.55 -14.73
C ARG A 19 17.07 -6.62 -13.67
N SER A 20 17.15 -6.23 -12.41
CA SER A 20 16.76 -7.05 -11.27
C SER A 20 16.01 -6.21 -10.23
N ILE A 21 15.47 -6.86 -9.21
CA ILE A 21 14.76 -6.16 -8.13
C ILE A 21 15.79 -5.49 -7.21
N TYR A 22 15.59 -4.21 -6.96
CA TYR A 22 16.31 -3.51 -5.92
C TYR A 22 15.54 -3.55 -4.59
N LYS A 23 16.25 -3.85 -3.51
CA LYS A 23 15.79 -3.73 -2.12
C LYS A 23 16.68 -2.70 -1.42
N LYS A 24 16.09 -1.79 -0.66
CA LYS A 24 16.84 -0.79 0.11
C LYS A 24 17.74 -1.50 1.15
N PRO A 25 18.89 -0.93 1.54
CA PRO A 25 19.76 -1.52 2.55
C PRO A 25 19.07 -1.75 3.91
N THR A 26 18.04 -0.95 4.22
CA THR A 26 17.23 -1.06 5.43
C THR A 26 16.11 -2.09 5.34
N TRP A 27 16.00 -2.83 4.24
CA TRP A 27 14.95 -3.84 4.03
C TRP A 27 15.19 -5.06 4.91
N ASN A 28 14.23 -5.36 5.79
CA ASN A 28 14.31 -6.46 6.76
C ASN A 28 13.50 -7.71 6.37
N GLY A 29 12.90 -7.75 5.17
CA GLY A 29 12.08 -8.90 4.76
C GLY A 29 10.65 -8.91 5.32
N GLN A 30 10.21 -7.87 6.03
CA GLN A 30 8.93 -7.88 6.73
C GLN A 30 7.77 -7.53 5.80
N PHE A 31 6.79 -8.42 5.74
CA PHE A 31 5.48 -8.22 5.11
C PHE A 31 4.36 -8.38 6.14
N ILE A 32 3.11 -8.39 5.66
CA ILE A 32 1.95 -8.71 6.50
C ILE A 32 2.12 -10.13 7.03
N ASN A 33 2.16 -10.32 8.35
CA ASN A 33 2.18 -11.65 8.92
C ASN A 33 0.88 -12.41 8.59
N PHE A 34 0.99 -13.69 8.24
CA PHE A 34 -0.18 -14.47 7.82
C PHE A 34 -1.25 -14.63 8.91
N GLN A 35 -0.87 -14.58 10.20
CA GLN A 35 -1.79 -14.66 11.33
C GLN A 35 -2.43 -13.31 11.69
N SER A 36 -1.98 -12.20 11.10
CA SER A 36 -2.59 -10.89 11.35
C SER A 36 -4.06 -10.86 10.93
N PHE A 37 -4.85 -10.04 11.64
CA PHE A 37 -6.28 -9.80 11.41
C PHE A 37 -6.52 -8.96 10.15
N VAL A 38 -6.16 -9.54 9.01
CA VAL A 38 -6.22 -8.95 7.67
C VAL A 38 -6.91 -9.96 6.75
N PRO A 39 -7.89 -9.54 5.92
CA PRO A 39 -8.59 -10.46 5.03
C PRO A 39 -7.66 -11.26 4.12
N LEU A 40 -7.95 -12.55 3.91
CA LEU A 40 -7.22 -13.41 2.95
C LEU A 40 -7.06 -12.76 1.56
N SER A 41 -8.02 -11.97 1.10
CA SER A 41 -7.91 -11.28 -0.20
C SER A 41 -6.70 -10.35 -0.28
N ARG A 42 -6.35 -9.65 0.81
CA ARG A 42 -5.16 -8.80 0.90
C ARG A 42 -3.88 -9.65 0.92
N LYS A 43 -3.88 -10.74 1.69
CA LYS A 43 -2.79 -11.72 1.74
C LYS A 43 -2.53 -12.35 0.37
N ARG A 44 -3.57 -12.73 -0.38
CA ARG A 44 -3.47 -13.23 -1.76
C ARG A 44 -2.92 -12.16 -2.71
N ASN A 45 -3.44 -10.93 -2.62
CA ASN A 45 -3.01 -9.82 -3.46
C ASN A 45 -1.56 -9.43 -3.21
N LEU A 46 -1.06 -9.54 -1.97
CA LEU A 46 0.35 -9.33 -1.65
C LEU A 46 1.25 -10.28 -2.49
N VAL A 47 1.00 -11.59 -2.41
CA VAL A 47 1.76 -12.60 -3.17
C VAL A 47 1.66 -12.36 -4.68
N TYR A 48 0.47 -12.04 -5.17
CA TYR A 48 0.24 -11.74 -6.59
C TYR A 48 1.03 -10.50 -7.04
N THR A 49 0.95 -9.41 -6.28
CA THR A 49 1.59 -8.13 -6.65
C THR A 49 3.10 -8.26 -6.64
N LEU A 50 3.66 -8.89 -5.61
CA LEU A 50 5.10 -9.14 -5.51
C LEU A 50 5.58 -10.01 -6.69
N SER A 51 4.96 -11.17 -6.91
CA SER A 51 5.36 -12.07 -8.00
C SER A 51 5.15 -11.46 -9.39
N SER A 52 4.11 -10.64 -9.60
CA SER A 52 3.90 -9.91 -10.85
C SER A 52 4.97 -8.85 -11.06
N ARG A 53 5.36 -8.12 -10.00
CA ARG A 53 6.44 -7.15 -10.04
C ARG A 53 7.77 -7.80 -10.41
N ILE A 54 8.11 -8.96 -9.83
CA ILE A 54 9.33 -9.72 -10.19
C ILE A 54 9.37 -10.00 -11.68
N ARG A 55 8.28 -10.56 -12.24
CA ARG A 55 8.21 -10.91 -13.66
C ARG A 55 8.28 -9.70 -14.60
N LYS A 56 7.82 -8.52 -14.15
CA LYS A 56 7.85 -7.30 -14.95
C LYS A 56 9.22 -6.62 -14.93
N ILE A 57 9.93 -6.70 -13.80
CA ILE A 57 11.20 -6.00 -13.60
C ILE A 57 12.38 -6.86 -14.07
N CYS A 58 12.45 -8.12 -13.64
CA CYS A 58 13.64 -8.95 -13.85
C CYS A 58 13.74 -9.43 -15.30
N SER A 59 14.91 -9.25 -15.92
CA SER A 59 15.16 -9.72 -17.30
C SER A 59 15.49 -11.22 -17.35
N GLU A 60 16.41 -11.70 -16.51
CA GLU A 60 16.96 -13.08 -16.59
C GLU A 60 16.72 -13.88 -15.29
N GLU A 61 16.88 -13.25 -14.13
CA GLU A 61 16.89 -13.90 -12.81
C GLU A 61 15.49 -14.09 -12.18
N VAL A 62 14.45 -14.17 -13.00
CA VAL A 62 13.06 -14.24 -12.53
C VAL A 62 12.83 -15.46 -11.61
N ALA A 63 13.40 -16.61 -11.96
CA ALA A 63 13.21 -17.84 -11.19
C ALA A 63 13.87 -17.78 -9.81
N GLU A 64 15.07 -17.19 -9.72
CA GLU A 64 15.80 -17.01 -8.46
C GLU A 64 15.09 -16.01 -7.55
N GLU A 65 14.67 -14.87 -8.09
CA GLU A 65 13.92 -13.87 -7.34
C GLU A 65 12.56 -14.40 -6.83
N LEU A 66 11.90 -15.28 -7.59
CA LEU A 66 10.68 -15.96 -7.13
C LEU A 66 10.95 -16.97 -6.01
N ARG A 67 12.11 -17.65 -6.00
CA ARG A 67 12.54 -18.51 -4.88
C ARG A 67 12.83 -17.67 -3.63
N ASN A 68 13.51 -16.54 -3.78
CA ASN A 68 13.76 -15.61 -2.69
C ASN A 68 12.47 -15.05 -2.10
N LEU A 69 11.51 -14.66 -2.95
CA LEU A 69 10.17 -14.26 -2.50
C LEU A 69 9.45 -15.38 -1.74
N ARG A 70 9.52 -16.62 -2.22
CA ARG A 70 8.94 -17.78 -1.53
C ARG A 70 9.52 -17.93 -0.12
N LYS A 71 10.84 -17.85 0.03
CA LYS A 71 11.53 -17.93 1.33
C LYS A 71 11.04 -16.83 2.28
N THR A 72 11.04 -15.58 1.83
CA THR A 72 10.57 -14.44 2.63
C THR A 72 9.10 -14.59 3.04
N LEU A 73 8.22 -15.10 2.17
CA LEU A 73 6.82 -15.33 2.53
C LEU A 73 6.65 -16.42 3.60
N ILE A 74 7.47 -17.47 3.57
CA ILE A 74 7.48 -18.52 4.60
C ILE A 74 7.89 -17.92 5.95
N GLU A 75 8.93 -17.08 5.97
CA GLU A 75 9.39 -16.36 7.18
C GLU A 75 8.30 -15.43 7.75
N ASN A 76 7.40 -14.91 6.90
CA ASN A 76 6.22 -14.14 7.32
C ASN A 76 4.99 -15.01 7.69
N GLY A 77 5.16 -16.33 7.81
CA GLY A 77 4.15 -17.28 8.26
C GLY A 77 3.17 -17.76 7.19
N PHE A 78 3.42 -17.51 5.90
CA PHE A 78 2.50 -17.96 4.85
C PHE A 78 2.59 -19.48 4.62
N PRO A 79 1.45 -20.20 4.58
CA PRO A 79 1.46 -21.63 4.28
C PRO A 79 1.97 -21.92 2.85
N LEU A 80 2.80 -22.94 2.68
CA LEU A 80 3.39 -23.32 1.38
C LEU A 80 2.33 -23.49 0.28
N ARG A 81 1.25 -24.24 0.57
CA ARG A 81 0.14 -24.45 -0.38
C ARG A 81 -0.52 -23.15 -0.81
N PHE A 82 -0.60 -22.17 0.10
CA PHE A 82 -1.15 -20.85 -0.21
C PHE A 82 -0.21 -20.07 -1.14
N ILE A 83 1.10 -20.09 -0.85
CA ILE A 83 2.11 -19.44 -1.69
C ILE A 83 2.06 -20.05 -3.09
N ASP A 84 2.22 -21.37 -3.21
CA ASP A 84 2.27 -22.08 -4.50
C ASP A 84 1.05 -21.84 -5.38
N LYS A 85 -0.13 -21.81 -4.77
CA LYS A 85 -1.37 -21.53 -5.49
C LYS A 85 -1.41 -20.10 -6.06
N ASN A 86 -0.89 -19.12 -5.32
CA ASN A 86 -0.96 -17.71 -5.71
C ASN A 86 0.30 -17.22 -6.44
N LEU A 87 1.40 -17.98 -6.43
CA LEU A 87 2.60 -17.69 -7.20
C LEU A 87 2.40 -17.99 -8.68
N LYS A 88 1.49 -18.90 -9.05
CA LYS A 88 1.18 -19.23 -10.45
C LYS A 88 0.73 -17.98 -11.19
N SER A 89 1.35 -17.73 -12.34
CA SER A 89 0.95 -16.64 -13.23
C SER A 89 -0.51 -16.86 -13.64
N LYS A 90 -1.40 -15.93 -13.31
CA LYS A 90 -2.71 -15.89 -13.95
C LYS A 90 -2.50 -15.38 -15.36
N LYS A 91 -2.81 -16.21 -16.37
CA LYS A 91 -3.02 -15.75 -17.73
C LYS A 91 -4.05 -14.62 -17.66
N ILE A 92 -3.65 -13.41 -18.02
CA ILE A 92 -4.59 -12.32 -18.22
C ILE A 92 -5.36 -12.76 -19.46
N SER A 93 -6.57 -13.29 -19.28
CA SER A 93 -7.47 -13.48 -20.40
C SER A 93 -7.69 -12.10 -21.02
N GLU A 94 -7.51 -11.98 -22.33
CA GLU A 94 -7.92 -10.79 -23.06
C GLU A 94 -9.36 -10.47 -22.66
N LYS A 95 -9.56 -9.26 -22.13
CA LYS A 95 -10.90 -8.81 -21.78
C LYS A 95 -11.61 -8.61 -23.09
N VAL A 96 -12.50 -9.53 -23.44
CA VAL A 96 -13.48 -9.30 -24.49
C VAL A 96 -14.18 -7.98 -24.18
N HIS A 97 -14.14 -7.05 -25.14
CA HIS A 97 -14.84 -5.77 -25.04
C HIS A 97 -16.32 -6.07 -24.81
N SER A 98 -16.77 -5.85 -23.58
CA SER A 98 -18.14 -6.05 -23.15
C SER A 98 -18.66 -4.73 -22.59
N ILE A 99 -19.98 -4.54 -22.67
CA ILE A 99 -20.65 -3.35 -22.16
C ILE A 99 -20.25 -3.15 -20.69
N PRO A 100 -19.83 -1.94 -20.29
CA PRO A 100 -19.38 -1.68 -18.93
C PRO A 100 -20.51 -1.94 -17.94
N LYS A 101 -20.28 -2.87 -17.01
CA LYS A 101 -21.22 -3.19 -15.94
C LYS A 101 -21.23 -2.09 -14.89
N LYS A 102 -22.41 -1.76 -14.34
CA LYS A 102 -22.55 -0.84 -13.21
C LYS A 102 -21.83 -1.42 -11.99
N ILE A 103 -20.87 -0.69 -11.44
CA ILE A 103 -20.11 -1.13 -10.27
C ILE A 103 -20.95 -0.87 -9.02
N LEU A 104 -21.24 -1.91 -8.25
CA LEU A 104 -21.85 -1.81 -6.92
C LEU A 104 -20.75 -2.04 -5.88
N LEU A 105 -20.57 -1.09 -4.96
CA LEU A 105 -19.60 -1.22 -3.87
C LEU A 105 -20.35 -1.59 -2.59
N LEU A 106 -19.93 -2.68 -1.95
CA LEU A 106 -20.40 -3.05 -0.63
C LEU A 106 -19.19 -3.18 0.29
N ASN A 107 -19.16 -2.35 1.33
CA ASN A 107 -18.11 -2.41 2.35
C ASN A 107 -18.67 -3.06 3.62
N LEU A 108 -18.04 -4.14 4.06
CA LEU A 108 -18.43 -4.87 5.26
C LEU A 108 -17.31 -4.82 6.31
N GLU A 109 -17.70 -5.04 7.55
CA GLU A 109 -16.75 -5.22 8.64
C GLU A 109 -16.06 -6.59 8.53
N PHE A 110 -14.73 -6.60 8.67
CA PHE A 110 -13.96 -7.82 8.70
C PHE A 110 -14.10 -8.48 10.07
N LYS A 111 -14.72 -9.68 10.12
CA LYS A 111 -14.93 -10.46 11.34
C LYS A 111 -14.07 -11.73 11.43
N GLY A 112 -13.23 -11.97 10.42
CA GLY A 112 -12.46 -13.19 10.30
C GLY A 112 -12.45 -13.70 8.87
N ASP A 113 -11.47 -14.57 8.60
CA ASP A 113 -11.22 -15.08 7.25
C ASP A 113 -12.35 -16.02 6.76
N ILE A 114 -12.94 -16.80 7.67
CA ILE A 114 -14.02 -17.75 7.37
C ILE A 114 -15.30 -16.99 7.01
N GLU A 115 -15.72 -16.07 7.89
CA GLU A 115 -16.90 -15.24 7.73
C GLU A 115 -16.81 -14.42 6.44
N ALA A 116 -15.65 -13.79 6.20
CA ALA A 116 -15.43 -12.99 5.00
C ALA A 116 -15.53 -13.83 3.72
N GLU A 117 -14.97 -15.04 3.70
CA GLU A 117 -15.03 -15.92 2.52
C GLU A 117 -16.45 -16.47 2.29
N ILE A 118 -17.18 -16.82 3.34
CA ILE A 118 -18.59 -17.25 3.26
C ILE A 118 -19.46 -16.11 2.72
N LEU A 119 -19.36 -14.92 3.32
CA LEU A 119 -20.10 -13.73 2.89
C LEU A 119 -19.80 -13.41 1.42
N ARG A 120 -18.52 -13.43 1.04
CA ARG A 120 -18.11 -13.20 -0.35
C ARG A 120 -18.77 -14.18 -1.30
N LYS A 121 -18.76 -15.49 -0.98
CA LYS A 121 -19.37 -16.52 -1.82
C LYS A 121 -20.89 -16.38 -1.90
N ARG A 122 -21.56 -16.19 -0.76
CA ARG A 122 -23.02 -16.05 -0.69
C ARG A 122 -23.50 -14.82 -1.45
N VAL A 123 -22.97 -13.64 -1.14
CA VAL A 123 -23.37 -12.38 -1.79
C VAL A 123 -23.07 -12.42 -3.29
N SER A 124 -21.89 -12.92 -3.69
CA SER A 124 -21.56 -13.06 -5.11
C SER A 124 -22.50 -14.02 -5.84
N LYS A 125 -22.90 -15.13 -5.22
CA LYS A 125 -23.83 -16.10 -5.80
C LYS A 125 -25.24 -15.49 -5.94
N SER A 126 -25.70 -14.77 -4.92
CA SER A 126 -27.03 -14.16 -4.91
C SER A 126 -27.18 -13.02 -5.92
N LEU A 127 -26.13 -12.26 -6.20
CA LEU A 127 -26.21 -11.12 -7.14
C LEU A 127 -25.96 -11.50 -8.60
N ARG A 128 -25.25 -12.61 -8.87
CA ARG A 128 -24.91 -13.03 -10.24
C ARG A 128 -26.14 -13.31 -11.12
N LYS A 129 -27.21 -13.86 -10.54
CA LYS A 129 -28.45 -14.21 -11.26
C LYS A 129 -29.34 -12.98 -11.53
N PRO A 130 -29.76 -12.20 -10.52
CA PRO A 130 -30.69 -11.08 -10.73
C PRO A 130 -30.06 -9.84 -11.36
N TYR A 131 -28.75 -9.61 -11.19
CA TYR A 131 -28.11 -8.36 -11.61
C TYR A 131 -26.96 -8.60 -12.60
N PHE A 132 -27.26 -9.10 -13.79
CA PHE A 132 -26.25 -9.38 -14.82
C PHE A 132 -25.49 -8.13 -15.29
N ALA A 133 -26.17 -6.99 -15.35
CA ALA A 133 -25.62 -5.70 -15.77
C ALA A 133 -24.77 -5.01 -14.68
N ALA A 134 -24.71 -5.58 -13.46
CA ALA A 134 -23.95 -5.04 -12.35
C ALA A 134 -22.74 -5.91 -11.98
N SER A 135 -21.70 -5.28 -11.46
CA SER A 135 -20.51 -5.93 -10.91
C SER A 135 -20.35 -5.55 -9.44
N LEU A 136 -20.51 -6.52 -8.54
CA LEU A 136 -20.27 -6.29 -7.12
C LEU A 136 -18.78 -6.28 -6.81
N ARG A 137 -18.34 -5.19 -6.17
CA ARG A 137 -17.07 -5.07 -5.46
C ARG A 137 -17.34 -5.16 -3.96
N LEU A 138 -17.06 -6.33 -3.39
CA LEU A 138 -17.12 -6.55 -1.95
C LEU A 138 -15.77 -6.23 -1.31
N THR A 139 -15.76 -5.27 -0.39
CA THR A 139 -14.58 -4.91 0.41
C THR A 139 -14.83 -5.23 1.88
N PHE A 140 -13.76 -5.62 2.57
CA PHE A 140 -13.76 -5.83 4.01
C PHE A 140 -12.83 -4.80 4.64
N SER A 141 -13.34 -4.10 5.65
CA SER A 141 -12.62 -3.10 6.41
C SER A 141 -12.57 -3.51 7.88
N CYS A 142 -11.40 -3.34 8.50
CA CYS A 142 -11.27 -3.45 9.95
C CYS A 142 -11.54 -2.06 10.53
N LYS A 143 -12.44 -1.95 11.50
CA LYS A 143 -12.57 -0.69 12.26
C LYS A 143 -11.32 -0.52 13.12
N LYS A 144 -10.84 0.72 13.23
CA LYS A 144 -9.82 1.03 14.24
C LYS A 144 -10.49 0.88 15.60
N LEU A 145 -10.02 -0.07 16.41
CA LEU A 145 -10.50 -0.24 17.79
C LEU A 145 -10.24 1.02 18.64
N PHE A 146 -9.19 1.77 18.28
CA PHE A 146 -8.82 3.00 18.95
C PHE A 146 -8.83 4.16 17.95
N SER A 147 -9.70 5.15 18.20
CA SER A 147 -9.57 6.46 17.57
C SER A 147 -8.42 7.20 18.23
N GLN A 148 -7.20 6.94 17.77
CA GLN A 148 -6.03 7.68 18.22
C GLN A 148 -6.03 9.08 17.59
N ASN A 149 -6.81 9.99 18.17
CA ASN A 149 -6.29 11.33 18.43
C ASN A 149 -5.40 11.23 19.67
N ALA A 150 -4.36 10.39 19.60
CA ALA A 150 -3.43 10.11 20.70
C ALA A 150 -2.31 11.15 20.79
N LYS A 151 -2.38 12.20 19.97
CA LYS A 151 -1.51 13.35 20.13
C LYS A 151 -2.26 14.35 20.98
N ASP A 152 -1.65 14.75 22.09
CA ASP A 152 -2.13 15.88 22.87
C ASP A 152 -2.32 17.08 21.95
N LYS A 153 -3.40 17.84 22.17
CA LYS A 153 -3.57 19.11 21.49
C LYS A 153 -2.41 20.00 21.91
N LEU A 154 -1.52 20.29 20.96
CA LEU A 154 -0.45 21.25 21.20
C LEU A 154 -1.07 22.63 21.43
N LEU A 155 -0.53 23.35 22.41
CA LEU A 155 -0.80 24.78 22.57
C LEU A 155 -0.47 25.51 21.27
N HIS A 156 -1.19 26.59 20.98
CA HIS A 156 -1.05 27.35 19.72
C HIS A 156 0.42 27.72 19.42
N TRP A 157 1.17 28.19 20.41
CA TRP A 157 2.59 28.56 20.27
C TRP A 157 3.54 27.38 20.00
N ALA A 158 3.17 26.17 20.42
CA ALA A 158 3.94 24.96 20.20
C ALA A 158 3.61 24.28 18.85
N THR A 159 2.66 24.83 18.07
CA THR A 159 2.32 24.30 16.75
C THR A 159 3.45 24.55 15.74
N SER A 160 3.57 23.67 14.75
CA SER A 160 4.48 23.79 13.61
C SER A 160 3.74 23.50 12.31
N THR A 161 4.31 23.90 11.18
CA THR A 161 3.66 23.74 9.85
C THR A 161 2.36 24.53 9.76
N CYS A 162 2.36 25.74 10.30
CA CYS A 162 1.20 26.62 10.36
C CYS A 162 1.46 27.94 9.65
N MET A 163 0.38 28.58 9.23
CA MET A 163 0.38 29.97 8.79
C MET A 163 0.13 30.86 10.00
N TYR A 164 0.84 31.98 10.08
CA TYR A 164 0.72 32.95 11.17
C TYR A 164 0.74 34.37 10.61
N GLN A 165 0.13 35.29 11.34
CA GLN A 165 0.12 36.72 11.07
C GLN A 165 0.76 37.45 12.24
N LEU A 166 1.66 38.39 11.95
CA LEU A 166 2.26 39.30 12.92
C LEU A 166 1.92 40.74 12.54
N THR A 167 1.57 41.54 13.53
CA THR A 167 1.35 42.97 13.35
C THR A 167 2.51 43.72 13.97
N CYS A 168 3.25 44.47 13.16
CA CYS A 168 4.36 45.29 13.59
C CYS A 168 3.85 46.51 14.39
N SER A 169 4.71 47.09 15.24
CA SER A 169 4.41 48.33 15.97
C SER A 169 4.11 49.52 15.06
N CYS A 170 4.59 49.52 13.81
CA CYS A 170 4.25 50.52 12.80
C CYS A 170 2.88 50.28 12.11
N GLY A 171 2.15 49.23 12.49
CA GLY A 171 0.86 48.85 11.91
C GLY A 171 0.93 47.98 10.66
N ALA A 172 2.13 47.67 10.16
CA ALA A 172 2.29 46.75 9.03
C ALA A 172 2.01 45.28 9.43
N GLU A 173 1.38 44.52 8.54
CA GLU A 173 1.06 43.11 8.75
C GLU A 173 1.97 42.20 7.92
N TYR A 174 2.46 41.13 8.56
CA TYR A 174 3.22 40.07 7.90
C TYR A 174 2.52 38.73 8.06
N VAL A 175 2.22 38.06 6.95
CA VAL A 175 1.69 36.70 6.94
C VAL A 175 2.77 35.75 6.43
N GLY A 176 3.08 34.71 7.21
CA GLY A 176 4.11 33.74 6.87
C GLY A 176 3.70 32.31 7.17
N HIS A 177 4.40 31.37 6.53
CA HIS A 177 4.32 29.94 6.85
C HIS A 177 5.61 29.50 7.56
N THR A 178 5.48 28.68 8.60
CA THR A 178 6.64 28.13 9.32
C THR A 178 6.54 26.62 9.45
N MET A 179 7.64 25.91 9.15
CA MET A 179 7.79 24.49 9.45
C MET A 179 8.32 24.23 10.87
N ARG A 180 8.82 25.27 11.56
CA ARG A 180 9.32 25.21 12.95
C ARG A 180 8.19 25.56 13.93
N ARG A 181 8.45 25.39 15.24
CA ARG A 181 7.50 25.84 16.28
C ARG A 181 7.24 27.35 16.15
N LEU A 182 5.98 27.74 16.24
CA LEU A 182 5.54 29.13 16.08
C LEU A 182 6.24 30.05 17.08
N GLU A 183 6.42 29.62 18.34
CA GLU A 183 7.18 30.34 19.37
C GLU A 183 8.58 30.75 18.88
N LYS A 184 9.35 29.80 18.33
CA LYS A 184 10.70 30.09 17.81
C LYS A 184 10.64 31.06 16.64
N ARG A 185 9.65 30.92 15.76
CA ARG A 185 9.50 31.80 14.61
C ARG A 185 9.09 33.22 15.02
N ALA A 186 8.25 33.36 16.04
CA ALA A 186 7.84 34.65 16.57
C ALA A 186 9.02 35.43 17.17
N CYS A 187 9.90 34.76 17.93
CA CYS A 187 11.12 35.38 18.46
C CYS A 187 12.10 35.85 17.37
N GLU A 188 12.11 35.22 16.19
CA GLU A 188 12.97 35.65 15.06
C GLU A 188 12.49 36.98 14.45
N HIS A 189 11.20 37.32 14.57
CA HIS A 189 10.64 38.58 14.05
C HIS A 189 10.73 39.73 15.05
N TYR A 190 10.84 39.44 16.34
CA TYR A 190 11.06 40.41 17.41
C TYR A 190 12.40 40.11 18.08
N PRO A 191 13.54 40.48 17.45
CA PRO A 191 14.82 40.42 18.12
C PRO A 191 14.77 41.30 19.37
N VAL A 192 15.13 40.71 20.51
CA VAL A 192 15.35 41.42 21.78
C VAL A 192 16.51 42.38 21.65
#